data_AF-A0A834EQ53-F1
#
_entry.id   AF-A0A834EQ53-F1
#
_cell.length_a   1.000
_cell.length_b   1.000
_cell.length_c   1.000
_cell.angle_alpha   90.00
_cell.angle_beta   90.00
_cell.angle_gamma   90.00
#
_symmetry.space_group_name_H-M   'P 1'
#
loop_
_entity.id
_entity.type
_entity.pdbx_description
1 polymer ?
#
loop_
_entity_poly.entity_id
_entity_poly.type
_entity_poly.pdbx_seq_one_letter_code
_entity_poly.pdbx_strand_id
1 'polypeptide(L)'
;MWCASPAAMVAFCAWLWVSNLVPTQGQETAGRSGADCEVCEEFLNRFYNSLIARGINFSLDTIEKELISFCLGVKGKENRLCYYLGATKDAATKILSEVTRPMSVHMPAMKICEKLRKMDSQICELKYEKKLDLASVDLWKMRVAELKQILYSWGEECRACAEKADYVNLIKELAPKYAARHRKPEL
;
A
#
# COMPACT_ATOMS: atom_id res chain seq x y z
N MET A 1 -56.60 -31.41 61.67
CA MET A 1 -56.52 -32.54 60.71
C MET A 1 -55.49 -32.20 59.65
N TRP A 2 -54.56 -33.14 59.46
CA TRP A 2 -53.65 -33.38 58.32
C TRP A 2 -54.26 -33.06 56.94
N CYS A 3 -53.56 -32.93 55.82
CA CYS A 3 -52.16 -32.86 55.36
C CYS A 3 -52.30 -32.69 53.83
N ALA A 4 -51.35 -32.02 53.16
CA ALA A 4 -50.74 -32.46 51.88
C ALA A 4 -50.04 -31.28 51.16
N SER A 5 -48.73 -31.41 51.03
CA SER A 5 -47.83 -30.80 50.02
C SER A 5 -48.26 -31.20 48.58
N PRO A 6 -47.71 -30.65 47.47
CA PRO A 6 -46.36 -30.08 47.35
C PRO A 6 -46.13 -28.89 46.40
N ALA A 7 -44.98 -28.25 46.67
CA ALA A 7 -43.96 -27.75 45.75
C ALA A 7 -44.36 -26.91 44.52
N ALA A 8 -43.88 -25.67 44.60
CA ALA A 8 -43.26 -24.88 43.53
C ALA A 8 -44.07 -24.64 42.25
N MET A 9 -44.32 -23.37 41.94
CA MET A 9 -43.78 -22.70 40.75
C MET A 9 -44.35 -21.28 40.61
N VAL A 10 -43.46 -20.38 40.20
CA VAL A 10 -43.68 -19.06 39.58
C VAL A 10 -44.23 -17.92 40.45
N ALA A 11 -43.32 -17.20 41.09
CA ALA A 11 -43.54 -15.79 41.44
C ALA A 11 -43.02 -14.91 40.30
N PHE A 12 -43.95 -14.40 39.49
CA PHE A 12 -43.75 -13.21 38.66
C PHE A 12 -43.70 -11.96 39.55
N CYS A 13 -43.00 -10.94 39.05
CA CYS A 13 -42.95 -9.54 39.50
C CYS A 13 -41.64 -9.13 40.19
N ALA A 14 -40.66 -8.74 39.38
CA ALA A 14 -39.83 -7.58 39.67
C ALA A 14 -39.34 -7.01 38.34
N TRP A 15 -39.57 -5.71 38.16
CA TRP A 15 -39.29 -4.95 36.96
C TRP A 15 -37.79 -5.00 36.63
N LEU A 16 -37.46 -5.65 35.51
CA LEU A 16 -36.12 -5.66 34.96
C LEU A 16 -35.95 -4.47 34.01
N TRP A 17 -35.09 -3.56 34.48
CA TRP A 17 -34.30 -2.58 33.75
C TRP A 17 -34.64 -2.32 32.28
N VAL A 18 -35.19 -1.13 32.05
CA VAL A 18 -35.00 -0.37 30.82
C VAL A 18 -33.50 -0.04 30.72
N SER A 19 -32.73 -0.93 30.10
CA SER A 19 -31.40 -0.61 29.60
C SER A 19 -31.56 -0.13 28.16
N ASN A 20 -31.26 1.14 27.98
CA ASN A 20 -31.27 1.88 26.73
C ASN A 20 -30.68 1.08 25.55
N LEU A 21 -31.38 1.20 24.42
CA LEU A 21 -30.93 0.87 23.09
C LEU A 21 -29.47 1.33 22.91
N VAL A 22 -28.55 0.38 22.85
CA VAL A 22 -27.14 0.62 22.51
C VAL A 22 -27.12 1.12 21.07
N PRO A 23 -26.70 2.36 20.80
CA PRO A 23 -26.33 2.75 19.45
C PRO A 23 -25.10 1.92 19.11
N THR A 24 -25.21 1.02 18.13
CA THR A 24 -24.03 0.50 17.44
C THR A 24 -23.35 1.71 16.80
N GLN A 25 -22.42 2.32 17.52
CA GLN A 25 -21.37 3.12 16.91
C GLN A 25 -20.58 2.13 16.06
N GLY A 26 -20.99 2.00 14.79
CA GLY A 26 -20.12 1.58 13.73
C GLY A 26 -18.89 2.46 13.85
N GLN A 27 -17.81 1.83 14.28
CA GLN A 27 -16.56 2.48 14.57
C GLN A 27 -15.96 2.94 13.23
N GLU A 28 -16.41 4.09 12.74
CA GLU A 28 -15.63 4.91 11.84
C GLU A 28 -14.42 5.38 12.64
N THR A 29 -13.40 4.54 12.69
CA THR A 29 -12.05 5.02 12.97
C THR A 29 -11.70 5.97 11.83
N ALA A 30 -12.08 7.24 11.97
CA ALA A 30 -11.30 8.36 11.47
C ALA A 30 -9.97 8.41 12.25
N GLY A 31 -9.21 7.32 12.13
CA GLY A 31 -7.84 7.25 12.58
C GLY A 31 -7.06 8.11 11.60
N ARG A 32 -6.55 9.22 12.09
CA ARG A 32 -5.57 10.06 11.40
C ARG A 32 -4.34 9.18 11.13
N SER A 33 -4.34 8.46 10.01
CA SER A 33 -3.27 7.54 9.57
C SER A 33 -2.12 8.36 9.00
N GLY A 34 -1.34 8.97 9.89
CA GLY A 34 -0.09 9.61 9.51
C GLY A 34 0.89 8.56 8.97
N ALA A 35 1.05 8.52 7.64
CA ALA A 35 2.10 7.80 6.92
C ALA A 35 2.09 6.26 6.98
N ASP A 36 0.94 5.63 7.21
CA ASP A 36 0.79 4.19 6.97
C ASP A 36 0.46 3.96 5.49
N CYS A 37 1.14 3.01 4.83
CA CYS A 37 0.89 2.63 3.42
C CYS A 37 1.29 3.64 2.32
N GLU A 38 2.21 4.60 2.58
CA GLU A 38 2.65 5.63 1.61
C GLU A 38 2.89 5.09 0.19
N VAL A 39 3.69 4.03 0.05
CA VAL A 39 4.02 3.43 -1.27
C VAL A 39 2.79 2.89 -1.98
N CYS A 40 1.86 2.26 -1.24
CA CYS A 40 0.62 1.73 -1.81
C CYS A 40 -0.30 2.85 -2.30
N GLU A 41 -0.51 3.87 -1.45
CA GLU A 41 -1.43 4.96 -1.74
C GLU A 41 -0.96 5.81 -2.92
N GLU A 42 0.31 6.24 -2.90
CA GLU A 42 0.87 7.05 -3.99
C GLU A 42 0.86 6.29 -5.33
N PHE A 43 1.25 5.02 -5.32
CA PHE A 43 1.28 4.19 -6.52
C PHE A 43 -0.11 4.01 -7.11
N LEU A 44 -1.10 3.61 -6.30
CA LEU A 44 -2.46 3.37 -6.77
C LEU A 44 -3.16 4.67 -7.19
N ASN A 45 -2.93 5.79 -6.49
CA ASN A 45 -3.43 7.10 -6.91
C ASN A 45 -2.83 7.53 -8.26
N ARG A 46 -1.51 7.33 -8.45
CA ARG A 46 -0.84 7.62 -9.72
C ARG A 46 -1.40 6.78 -10.86
N PHE A 47 -1.63 5.49 -10.60
CA PHE A 47 -2.27 4.59 -11.56
C PHE A 47 -3.70 5.03 -11.90
N TYR A 48 -4.52 5.31 -10.88
CA TYR A 48 -5.89 5.81 -11.05
C TYR A 48 -5.95 7.08 -11.92
N ASN A 49 -5.11 8.06 -11.60
CA ASN A 49 -5.03 9.31 -12.35
C ASN A 49 -4.55 9.10 -13.79
N SER A 50 -3.66 8.13 -14.03
CA SER A 50 -3.24 7.74 -15.38
C SER A 50 -4.38 7.14 -16.21
N LEU A 51 -5.27 6.36 -15.60
CA LEU A 51 -6.46 5.83 -16.28
C LEU A 51 -7.43 6.95 -16.66
N ILE A 52 -7.70 7.88 -15.73
CA ILE A 52 -8.56 9.05 -15.99
C ILE A 52 -7.97 9.92 -17.10
N ALA A 53 -6.69 10.25 -17.03
CA ALA A 53 -6.03 11.11 -18.02
C ALA A 53 -6.06 10.52 -19.44
N ARG A 54 -6.07 9.19 -19.56
CA ARG A 54 -6.17 8.47 -20.84
C ARG A 54 -7.61 8.15 -21.26
N GLY A 55 -8.62 8.49 -20.45
CA GLY A 55 -10.02 8.18 -20.73
C GLY A 55 -10.31 6.68 -20.78
N ILE A 56 -9.58 5.88 -19.99
CA ILE A 56 -9.76 4.42 -19.97
C ILE A 56 -10.99 4.06 -19.14
N ASN A 57 -11.78 3.10 -19.65
CA ASN A 57 -12.96 2.59 -18.94
C ASN A 57 -12.56 1.77 -17.71
N PHE A 58 -13.26 2.01 -16.60
CA PHE A 58 -13.06 1.34 -15.31
C PHE A 58 -13.77 -0.03 -15.25
N SER A 59 -13.53 -0.89 -16.25
CA SER A 59 -13.99 -2.29 -16.23
C SER A 59 -12.94 -3.20 -15.55
N LEU A 60 -13.38 -4.32 -14.95
CA LEU A 60 -12.48 -5.23 -14.23
C LEU A 60 -11.32 -5.72 -15.13
N ASP A 61 -11.63 -6.22 -16.33
CA ASP A 61 -10.64 -6.74 -17.28
C ASP A 61 -9.70 -5.64 -17.78
N THR A 62 -10.20 -4.42 -17.96
CA THR A 62 -9.38 -3.29 -18.42
C THR A 62 -8.42 -2.84 -17.33
N ILE A 63 -8.91 -2.63 -16.10
CA ILE A 63 -8.08 -2.22 -14.96
C ILE A 63 -7.01 -3.28 -14.70
N GLU A 64 -7.36 -4.56 -14.78
CA GLU A 64 -6.40 -5.66 -14.60
C GLU A 64 -5.24 -5.59 -15.60
N LYS A 65 -5.56 -5.51 -16.90
CA LYS A 65 -4.55 -5.44 -17.97
C LYS A 65 -3.69 -4.19 -17.84
N GLU A 66 -4.31 -3.05 -17.56
CA GLU A 66 -3.62 -1.78 -17.39
C GLU A 66 -2.73 -1.78 -16.15
N LEU A 67 -3.16 -2.39 -15.05
CA LEU A 67 -2.36 -2.49 -13.83
C LEU A 67 -1.14 -3.38 -14.03
N ILE A 68 -1.31 -4.54 -14.70
CA ILE A 68 -0.18 -5.40 -15.08
C ILE A 68 0.79 -4.63 -15.99
N SER A 69 0.28 -3.93 -17.01
CA SER A 69 1.10 -3.12 -17.90
C SER A 69 1.85 -2.01 -17.16
N PHE A 70 1.18 -1.32 -16.24
CA PHE A 70 1.76 -0.28 -15.41
C PHE A 70 2.89 -0.83 -14.52
N CYS A 71 2.71 -2.04 -13.99
CA CYS A 71 3.69 -2.73 -13.17
C CYS A 71 4.96 -3.17 -13.93
N LEU A 72 4.91 -3.35 -15.26
CA LEU A 72 6.11 -3.67 -16.04
C LEU A 72 7.13 -2.53 -16.09
N GLY A 73 6.67 -1.28 -15.94
CA GLY A 73 7.51 -0.08 -16.04
C GLY A 73 8.09 0.42 -14.71
N VAL A 74 7.80 -0.25 -13.61
CA VAL A 74 8.22 0.19 -12.26
C VAL A 74 9.36 -0.66 -11.72
N LYS A 75 10.15 -0.03 -10.84
CA LYS A 75 11.36 -0.61 -10.23
C LYS A 75 11.33 -0.37 -8.71
N GLY A 76 12.24 -1.01 -7.98
CA GLY A 76 12.40 -0.80 -6.55
C GLY A 76 11.17 -1.23 -5.73
N LYS A 77 10.75 -0.38 -4.78
CA LYS A 77 9.64 -0.67 -3.85
C LYS A 77 8.29 -0.84 -4.55
N GLU A 78 8.05 -0.10 -5.63
CA GLU A 78 6.81 -0.22 -6.41
C GLU A 78 6.72 -1.55 -7.16
N ASN A 79 7.86 -2.08 -7.65
CA ASN A 79 7.87 -3.42 -8.24
C ASN A 79 7.57 -4.50 -7.19
N ARG A 80 8.08 -4.33 -5.97
CA ARG A 80 7.75 -5.23 -4.85
C ARG A 80 6.28 -5.12 -4.45
N LEU A 81 5.71 -3.91 -4.49
CA LEU A 81 4.26 -3.72 -4.32
C LEU A 81 3.49 -4.48 -5.41
N CYS A 82 3.85 -4.33 -6.69
CA CYS A 82 3.21 -5.03 -7.80
C CYS A 82 3.20 -6.56 -7.62
N TYR A 83 4.29 -7.12 -7.10
CA TYR A 83 4.35 -8.55 -6.74
C TYR A 83 3.31 -8.90 -5.67
N TYR A 84 3.20 -8.12 -4.59
CA TYR A 84 2.20 -8.33 -3.55
C TYR A 84 0.76 -8.15 -4.05
N LEU A 85 0.52 -7.21 -4.98
CA LEU A 85 -0.79 -6.99 -5.57
C LEU A 85 -1.22 -8.11 -6.53
N GLY A 86 -0.35 -9.05 -6.87
CA GLY A 86 -0.66 -10.06 -7.89
C GLY A 86 -0.58 -9.54 -9.32
N ALA A 87 0.03 -8.37 -9.55
CA ALA A 87 0.10 -7.71 -10.85
C ALA A 87 1.35 -8.10 -11.66
N THR A 88 2.06 -9.15 -11.23
CA THR A 88 3.17 -9.76 -11.97
C THR A 88 2.73 -11.09 -12.58
N LYS A 89 3.41 -11.53 -13.66
CA LYS A 89 3.00 -12.72 -14.45
C LYS A 89 3.00 -14.03 -13.65
N ASP A 90 3.71 -14.05 -12.52
CA ASP A 90 3.96 -15.18 -11.64
C ASP A 90 3.13 -15.16 -10.35
N ALA A 91 2.28 -14.13 -10.13
CA ALA A 91 1.64 -13.91 -8.84
C ALA A 91 0.16 -14.34 -8.78
N ALA A 92 -0.38 -14.42 -7.56
CA ALA A 92 -1.72 -14.92 -7.29
C ALA A 92 -2.82 -13.93 -7.71
N THR A 93 -3.62 -14.31 -8.71
CA THR A 93 -4.73 -13.51 -9.26
C THR A 93 -5.81 -13.15 -8.23
N LYS A 94 -5.89 -13.89 -7.11
CA LYS A 94 -6.84 -13.61 -6.03
C LYS A 94 -6.66 -12.21 -5.43
N ILE A 95 -5.41 -11.77 -5.21
CA ILE A 95 -5.14 -10.46 -4.61
C ILE A 95 -5.42 -9.33 -5.60
N LEU A 96 -5.14 -9.55 -6.89
CA LEU A 96 -5.39 -8.58 -7.95
C LEU A 96 -6.86 -8.16 -7.99
N SER A 97 -7.77 -9.11 -7.78
CA SER A 97 -9.22 -8.84 -7.71
C SER A 97 -9.65 -7.93 -6.55
N GLU A 98 -8.87 -7.87 -5.48
CA GLU A 98 -9.09 -7.00 -4.32
C GLU A 98 -8.67 -5.56 -4.57
N VAL A 99 -7.93 -5.32 -5.66
CA VAL A 99 -7.61 -3.98 -6.18
C VAL A 99 -8.58 -3.59 -7.29
N THR A 100 -8.78 -4.48 -8.28
CA THR A 100 -9.55 -4.14 -9.49
C THR A 100 -11.04 -3.92 -9.20
N ARG A 101 -11.65 -4.71 -8.30
CA ARG A 101 -13.08 -4.58 -7.96
C ARG A 101 -13.41 -3.28 -7.21
N PRO A 102 -12.66 -2.88 -6.17
CA PRO A 102 -12.88 -1.57 -5.56
C PRO A 102 -12.59 -0.41 -6.53
N MET A 103 -11.59 -0.56 -7.38
CA MET A 103 -11.20 0.49 -8.31
C MET A 103 -12.22 0.70 -9.44
N SER A 104 -12.92 -0.37 -9.88
CA SER A 104 -14.01 -0.25 -10.86
C SER A 104 -15.22 0.55 -10.35
N VAL A 105 -15.37 0.65 -9.03
CA VAL A 105 -16.40 1.47 -8.38
C VAL A 105 -15.82 2.77 -7.82
N HIS A 106 -14.65 3.19 -8.32
CA HIS A 106 -13.98 4.43 -7.94
C HIS A 106 -13.68 4.57 -6.43
N MET A 107 -13.41 3.44 -5.75
CA MET A 107 -12.96 3.49 -4.36
C MET A 107 -11.60 4.20 -4.27
N PRO A 108 -11.40 5.14 -3.33
CA PRO A 108 -10.13 5.82 -3.15
C PRO A 108 -8.98 4.87 -2.79
N ALA A 109 -7.78 5.16 -3.27
CA ALA A 109 -6.59 4.32 -3.06
C ALA A 109 -6.30 4.02 -1.58
N MET A 110 -6.45 5.02 -0.69
CA MET A 110 -6.29 4.85 0.76
C MET A 110 -7.14 3.69 1.30
N LYS A 111 -8.43 3.62 0.91
CA LYS A 111 -9.35 2.57 1.38
C LYS A 111 -9.01 1.20 0.81
N ILE A 112 -8.51 1.16 -0.42
CA ILE A 112 -7.98 -0.07 -1.01
C ILE A 112 -6.76 -0.55 -0.22
N CYS A 113 -5.79 0.33 0.06
CA CYS A 113 -4.59 0.00 0.83
C CYS A 113 -4.91 -0.44 2.27
N GLU A 114 -5.86 0.21 2.95
CA GLU A 114 -6.34 -0.22 4.27
C GLU A 114 -6.92 -1.65 4.25
N LYS A 115 -7.62 -2.02 3.16
CA LYS A 115 -8.17 -3.37 2.97
C LYS A 115 -7.06 -4.38 2.70
N LEU A 116 -6.13 -4.04 1.82
CA LEU A 116 -4.97 -4.87 1.48
C LEU A 116 -4.11 -5.16 2.71
N ARG A 117 -3.90 -4.16 3.59
CA ARG A 117 -3.17 -4.31 4.85
C ARG A 117 -3.72 -5.42 5.75
N LYS A 118 -5.04 -5.62 5.76
CA LYS A 118 -5.68 -6.66 6.57
C LYS A 118 -5.41 -8.06 6.02
N MET A 119 -5.10 -8.18 4.72
CA MET A 119 -4.73 -9.44 4.09
C MET A 119 -3.23 -9.71 4.19
N ASP A 120 -2.42 -8.67 3.94
CA ASP A 120 -0.96 -8.73 4.03
C ASP A 120 -0.42 -7.39 4.55
N SER A 121 0.10 -7.39 5.78
CA SER A 121 0.66 -6.18 6.40
C SER A 121 1.91 -5.69 5.68
N GLN A 122 2.64 -6.58 4.98
CA GLN A 122 3.88 -6.25 4.28
C GLN A 122 3.67 -5.22 3.18
N ILE A 123 2.47 -5.16 2.60
CA ILE A 123 2.08 -4.16 1.59
C ILE A 123 2.25 -2.74 2.13
N CYS A 124 1.81 -2.50 3.36
CA CYS A 124 1.85 -1.18 3.99
C CYS A 124 3.13 -0.89 4.77
N GLU A 125 3.96 -1.93 5.00
CA GLU A 125 5.30 -1.79 5.56
C GLU A 125 6.31 -1.27 4.53
N LEU A 126 5.98 -1.31 3.22
CA LEU A 126 6.78 -0.71 2.17
C LEU A 126 6.85 0.81 2.35
N LYS A 127 8.07 1.32 2.50
CA LYS A 127 8.37 2.76 2.58
C LYS A 127 9.31 3.15 1.45
N TYR A 128 9.10 4.34 0.90
CA TYR A 128 10.10 4.96 0.05
C TYR A 128 11.35 5.21 0.89
N GLU A 129 12.52 4.97 0.30
CA GLU A 129 13.75 5.28 1.00
C GLU A 129 13.87 6.79 1.16
N LYS A 130 14.25 7.23 2.36
CA LYS A 130 14.49 8.65 2.62
C LYS A 130 15.48 9.16 1.59
N LYS A 131 15.13 10.26 0.92
CA LYS A 131 15.96 10.93 -0.08
C LYS A 131 17.36 11.11 0.50
N LEU A 132 18.36 10.49 -0.10
CA LEU A 132 19.73 10.97 0.03
C LEU A 132 19.77 12.24 -0.81
N ASP A 133 19.98 13.39 -0.18
CA ASP A 133 20.31 14.61 -0.93
C ASP A 133 21.69 14.41 -1.55
N LEU A 134 21.71 13.85 -2.75
CA LEU A 134 22.93 13.61 -3.52
C LEU A 134 23.68 14.92 -3.83
N ALA A 135 23.05 16.08 -3.59
CA ALA A 135 23.66 17.40 -3.64
C ALA A 135 24.50 17.74 -2.39
N SER A 136 24.15 17.21 -1.22
CA SER A 136 24.85 17.45 0.05
C SER A 136 25.76 16.29 0.44
N VAL A 137 25.47 15.08 -0.05
CA VAL A 137 26.22 13.86 0.23
C VAL A 137 27.40 13.73 -0.72
N ASP A 138 28.61 13.64 -0.16
CA ASP A 138 29.81 13.35 -0.92
C ASP A 138 29.91 11.83 -1.21
N LEU A 139 29.51 11.45 -2.42
CA LEU A 139 29.55 10.06 -2.90
C LEU A 139 30.95 9.45 -2.86
N TRP A 140 32.02 10.26 -2.90
CA TRP A 140 33.38 9.76 -2.79
C TRP A 140 33.73 9.31 -1.37
N LYS A 141 33.01 9.76 -0.35
CA LYS A 141 33.20 9.33 1.05
C LYS A 141 32.44 8.06 1.40
N MET A 142 31.42 7.70 0.62
CA MET A 142 30.62 6.49 0.83
C MET A 142 31.41 5.22 0.52
N ARG A 143 31.07 4.10 1.17
CA ARG A 143 31.63 2.79 0.83
C ARG A 143 31.00 2.28 -0.46
N VAL A 144 31.72 1.45 -1.23
CA VAL A 144 31.20 0.84 -2.46
C VAL A 144 29.90 0.06 -2.20
N ALA A 145 29.77 -0.56 -1.02
CA ALA A 145 28.53 -1.24 -0.61
C ALA A 145 27.33 -0.28 -0.52
N GLU A 146 27.52 0.93 -0.02
CA GLU A 146 26.46 1.94 0.09
C GLU A 146 26.11 2.51 -1.29
N LEU A 147 27.11 2.71 -2.16
CA LEU A 147 26.87 3.11 -3.56
C LEU A 147 26.06 2.04 -4.31
N LYS A 148 26.38 0.76 -4.12
CA LYS A 148 25.60 -0.36 -4.66
C LYS A 148 24.18 -0.37 -4.10
N GLN A 149 24.00 -0.05 -2.82
CA GLN A 149 22.68 0.02 -2.20
C GLN A 149 21.80 1.12 -2.83
N ILE A 150 22.38 2.28 -3.17
CA ILE A 150 21.66 3.35 -3.88
C ILE A 150 21.17 2.86 -5.24
N LEU A 151 22.03 2.23 -6.03
CA LEU A 151 21.63 1.69 -7.34
C LEU A 151 20.55 0.61 -7.17
N TYR A 152 20.74 -0.30 -6.22
CA TYR A 152 19.79 -1.37 -5.94
C TYR A 152 18.41 -0.84 -5.55
N SER A 153 18.33 0.23 -4.75
CA SER A 153 17.05 0.80 -4.36
C SER A 153 16.29 1.47 -5.50
N TRP A 154 17.03 1.98 -6.49
CA TRP A 154 16.50 2.43 -7.78
C TRP A 154 16.14 1.30 -8.74
N GLY A 155 16.47 0.04 -8.39
CA GLY A 155 16.36 -1.12 -9.25
C GLY A 155 17.32 -1.06 -10.45
N GLU A 156 18.46 -0.42 -10.26
CA GLU A 156 19.55 -0.31 -11.22
C GLU A 156 20.72 -1.19 -10.79
N GLU A 157 21.40 -1.77 -11.77
CA GLU A 157 22.55 -2.63 -11.56
C GLU A 157 23.69 -2.16 -12.46
N CYS A 158 24.86 -1.89 -11.89
CA CYS A 158 26.03 -1.59 -12.69
C CYS A 158 26.78 -2.85 -13.08
N ARG A 159 26.60 -3.31 -14.32
CA ARG A 159 27.27 -4.50 -14.86
C ARG A 159 28.72 -4.27 -15.29
N ALA A 160 29.07 -3.01 -15.57
CA ALA A 160 30.39 -2.61 -16.09
C ALA A 160 31.22 -1.77 -15.11
N CYS A 161 30.82 -1.65 -13.83
CA CYS A 161 31.57 -0.87 -12.83
C CYS A 161 32.63 -1.76 -12.18
N ALA A 162 33.91 -1.47 -12.45
CA ALA A 162 35.05 -2.12 -11.81
C ALA A 162 35.59 -1.28 -10.64
N GLU A 163 35.59 0.04 -10.80
CA GLU A 163 36.16 0.98 -9.85
C GLU A 163 35.08 1.78 -9.12
N LYS A 164 35.44 2.34 -7.96
CA LYS A 164 34.54 3.21 -7.17
C LYS A 164 34.06 4.41 -7.99
N ALA A 165 34.93 4.96 -8.84
CA ALA A 165 34.62 6.09 -9.71
C ALA A 165 33.43 5.80 -10.64
N ASP A 166 33.36 4.57 -11.17
CA ASP A 166 32.29 4.13 -12.08
C ASP A 166 30.92 4.18 -11.39
N TYR A 167 30.84 3.67 -10.15
CA TYR A 167 29.61 3.72 -9.35
C TYR A 167 29.18 5.17 -9.06
N VAL A 168 30.14 6.02 -8.69
CA VAL A 168 29.86 7.44 -8.41
C VAL A 168 29.33 8.16 -9.65
N ASN A 169 29.95 7.93 -10.80
CA ASN A 169 29.56 8.55 -12.07
C ASN A 169 28.17 8.08 -12.51
N LEU A 170 27.90 6.77 -12.44
CA LEU A 170 26.59 6.22 -12.77
C LEU A 170 25.49 6.78 -11.86
N ILE A 171 25.75 6.87 -10.55
CA ILE A 171 24.79 7.46 -9.60
C ILE A 171 24.49 8.91 -9.97
N LYS A 172 25.51 9.71 -10.31
CA LYS A 172 25.32 11.11 -10.75
C LYS A 172 24.52 11.23 -12.05
N GLU A 173 24.73 10.32 -13.00
CA GLU A 173 23.98 10.31 -14.27
C GLU A 173 22.50 9.96 -14.06
N LEU A 174 22.23 8.99 -13.16
CA LEU A 174 20.89 8.52 -12.89
C LEU A 174 20.13 9.42 -11.91
N ALA A 175 20.84 10.11 -11.01
CA ALA A 175 20.25 10.94 -9.95
C ALA A 175 19.12 11.87 -10.41
N PRO A 176 19.23 12.63 -11.53
CA PRO A 176 18.15 13.51 -11.98
C PRO A 176 16.86 12.78 -12.34
N LYS A 177 16.96 11.56 -12.89
CA LYS A 177 15.79 10.75 -13.29
C LYS A 177 14.97 10.33 -12.07
N TYR A 178 15.64 9.95 -10.99
CA TYR A 178 14.99 9.52 -9.74
C TYR A 178 14.57 10.70 -8.88
N ALA A 179 15.35 11.80 -8.87
CA ALA A 179 14.96 13.04 -8.22
C ALA A 179 13.63 13.59 -8.78
N ALA A 180 13.44 13.56 -10.10
CA ALA A 180 12.21 14.04 -10.74
C ALA A 180 10.98 13.17 -10.44
N ARG A 181 11.12 11.83 -10.40
CA ARG A 181 9.99 10.94 -10.06
C ARG A 181 9.48 11.12 -8.63
N HIS A 182 10.37 11.47 -7.70
CA HIS A 182 10.04 11.71 -6.29
C HIS A 182 9.81 13.20 -5.94
N ARG A 183 9.79 14.11 -6.94
CA ARG A 183 9.55 15.55 -6.74
C ARG A 183 8.10 15.97 -6.97
N LYS A 184 7.14 15.07 -6.84
CA LYS A 184 5.73 15.49 -6.78
C LYS A 184 5.15 15.33 -5.37
N PRO A 185 5.59 16.14 -4.39
CA PRO A 185 4.66 16.56 -3.37
C PRO A 185 3.66 17.55 -3.99
N GLU A 186 2.39 17.29 -3.70
CA GLU A 186 1.20 18.13 -3.78
C GLU A 186 1.43 19.63 -4.07
N LEU A 187 0.69 20.15 -5.05
CA LEU A 187 0.17 21.51 -5.00
C LEU A 187 -1.34 21.42 -4.80
#